data_AF-A0A1W9KNX7-F1
#
_entry.id   AF-A0A1W9KNX7-F1
#
_cell.length_a   1.000
_cell.length_b   1.000
_cell.length_c   1.000
_cell.angle_alpha   90.00
_cell.angle_beta   90.00
_cell.angle_gamma   90.00
#
_symmetry.space_group_name_H-M   'P 1'
#
loop_
_entity.id
_entity.type
_entity.pdbx_description
1 polymer ?
#
loop_
_entity_poly.entity_id
_entity_poly.type
_entity_poly.pdbx_seq_one_letter_code
_entity_poly.pdbx_strand_id
1 'polypeptide(L)'
;MTAITKEILANAIIAVRDMDLRQCEQLSDEIHANQPQLLLPVLALRSFGVTPEQLEVPLNALLVCYQCMKTCDRQWPLISEAMWERCSRRLVARMQFNEGLTPAQAAEAITTTIAEHNERWLLAFVYGELVASNSLVIESEAQKYLVLVTLALVESIAEAS
;
A
#
# COMPACT_ATOMS: atom_id res chain seq x y z
N MET A 1 12.65 -11.19 -7.37
CA MET A 1 13.54 -10.12 -7.89
C MET A 1 12.70 -8.87 -7.94
N THR A 2 13.16 -7.74 -7.37
CA THR A 2 12.37 -6.50 -7.30
C THR A 2 12.02 -5.99 -8.69
N ALA A 3 10.74 -5.86 -9.02
CA ALA A 3 10.30 -5.31 -10.30
C ALA A 3 10.25 -3.78 -10.24
N ILE A 4 9.81 -3.19 -9.13
CA ILE A 4 9.72 -1.74 -8.95
C ILE A 4 11.04 -1.24 -8.37
N THR A 5 11.90 -0.70 -9.24
CA THR A 5 13.16 -0.10 -8.80
C THR A 5 12.94 1.22 -8.07
N LYS A 6 13.99 1.71 -7.41
CA LYS A 6 13.96 3.02 -6.73
C LYS A 6 13.65 4.16 -7.72
N GLU A 7 14.18 4.07 -8.95
CA GLU A 7 13.98 5.08 -10.00
C GLU A 7 12.53 5.09 -10.48
N ILE A 8 11.94 3.91 -10.69
CA ILE A 8 10.52 3.77 -11.05
C ILE A 8 9.65 4.39 -9.96
N LEU A 9 9.91 4.05 -8.70
CA LEU A 9 9.18 4.59 -7.56
C LEU A 9 9.32 6.11 -7.45
N ALA A 10 10.54 6.65 -7.56
CA ALA A 10 10.77 8.09 -7.48
C ALA A 10 10.02 8.85 -8.58
N ASN A 11 10.04 8.33 -9.81
CA ASN A 11 9.31 8.91 -10.93
C ASN A 11 7.79 8.84 -10.72
N ALA A 12 7.29 7.72 -10.19
CA ALA A 12 5.86 7.57 -9.87
C ALA A 12 5.40 8.55 -8.78
N ILE A 13 6.20 8.73 -7.72
CA ILE A 13 5.91 9.71 -6.66
C ILE A 13 5.83 11.13 -7.23
N ILE A 14 6.80 11.53 -8.06
CA ILE A 14 6.80 12.85 -8.71
C ILE A 14 5.58 12.99 -9.61
N ALA A 15 5.32 11.99 -10.45
CA ALA A 15 4.21 12.00 -11.39
C ALA A 15 2.87 12.17 -10.68
N VAL A 16 2.60 11.39 -9.61
CA VAL A 16 1.36 11.48 -8.83
C VAL A 16 1.26 12.80 -8.08
N ARG A 17 2.36 13.28 -7.47
CA ARG A 17 2.36 14.57 -6.77
C ARG A 17 2.02 15.74 -7.69
N ASP A 18 2.44 15.68 -8.94
CA ASP A 18 2.23 16.74 -9.92
C ASP A 18 0.86 16.61 -10.63
N MET A 19 0.03 15.62 -10.29
CA MET A 19 -1.33 15.45 -10.84
C MET A 19 -2.31 16.48 -10.26
N ASP A 20 -3.21 16.97 -11.12
CA ASP A 20 -4.43 17.63 -10.68
C ASP A 20 -5.53 16.62 -10.31
N LEU A 21 -6.65 17.11 -9.76
CA LEU A 21 -7.77 16.28 -9.34
C LEU A 21 -8.31 15.41 -10.50
N ARG A 22 -8.39 15.97 -11.72
CA ARG A 22 -8.93 15.26 -12.88
C ARG A 22 -8.01 14.12 -13.30
N GLN A 23 -6.70 14.33 -13.22
CA GLN A 23 -5.70 13.30 -13.50
C GLN A 23 -5.75 12.18 -12.45
N CYS A 24 -5.94 12.52 -11.17
CA CYS A 24 -6.15 11.54 -10.10
C CYS A 24 -7.44 10.71 -10.31
N GLU A 25 -8.54 11.35 -10.72
CA GLU A 25 -9.79 10.67 -11.07
C GLU A 25 -9.58 9.71 -12.25
N GLN A 26 -8.92 10.17 -13.32
CA GLN A 26 -8.60 9.31 -14.47
C GLN A 26 -7.74 8.12 -14.10
N LEU A 27 -6.72 8.32 -13.24
CA LEU A 27 -5.88 7.22 -12.77
C LEU A 27 -6.70 6.24 -11.91
N SER A 28 -7.66 6.74 -11.13
CA SER A 28 -8.59 5.90 -10.36
C SER A 28 -9.51 5.07 -11.25
N ASP A 29 -10.02 5.65 -12.35
CA ASP A 29 -10.80 4.92 -13.36
C ASP A 29 -9.96 3.83 -14.04
N GLU A 30 -8.69 4.12 -14.36
CA GLU A 30 -7.75 3.13 -14.89
C GLU A 30 -7.50 1.99 -13.88
N ILE A 31 -7.32 2.29 -12.60
CA ILE A 31 -7.19 1.28 -11.55
C ILE A 31 -8.46 0.44 -11.48
N HIS A 32 -9.64 1.05 -11.50
CA HIS A 32 -10.90 0.32 -11.45
C HIS A 32 -11.05 -0.65 -12.63
N ALA A 33 -10.64 -0.23 -13.84
CA ALA A 33 -10.73 -1.05 -15.04
C ALA A 33 -9.71 -2.21 -15.06
N ASN A 34 -8.49 -2.00 -14.54
CA ASN A 34 -7.37 -2.94 -14.72
C ASN A 34 -6.98 -3.71 -13.46
N GLN A 35 -7.17 -3.12 -12.28
CA GLN A 35 -6.82 -3.68 -10.96
C GLN A 35 -7.88 -3.31 -9.90
N PRO A 36 -9.17 -3.63 -10.12
CA PRO A 36 -10.27 -3.23 -9.22
C PRO A 36 -10.04 -3.65 -7.76
N GLN A 37 -9.35 -4.77 -7.55
CA GLN A 37 -9.04 -5.32 -6.23
C GLN A 37 -8.00 -4.51 -5.44
N LEU A 38 -7.30 -3.56 -6.07
CA LEU A 38 -6.48 -2.58 -5.37
C LEU A 38 -7.33 -1.39 -4.87
N LEU A 39 -8.32 -0.95 -5.65
CA LEU A 39 -9.14 0.24 -5.35
C LEU A 39 -10.24 -0.04 -4.34
N LEU A 40 -10.97 -1.15 -4.50
CA LEU A 40 -12.16 -1.46 -3.68
C LEU A 40 -11.86 -1.48 -2.17
N PRO A 41 -10.77 -2.11 -1.68
CA PRO A 41 -10.45 -2.13 -0.25
C PRO A 41 -10.14 -0.74 0.30
N VAL A 42 -9.52 0.14 -0.50
CA VAL A 42 -9.24 1.53 -0.11
C VAL A 42 -10.55 2.29 0.04
N LEU A 43 -11.47 2.19 -0.92
CA LEU A 43 -12.79 2.84 -0.82
C LEU A 43 -13.62 2.30 0.34
N ALA A 44 -13.52 1.00 0.63
CA ALA A 44 -14.22 0.36 1.74
C ALA A 44 -13.80 0.91 3.12
N LEU A 45 -12.61 1.51 3.26
CA LEU A 45 -12.16 2.09 4.55
C LEU A 45 -13.16 3.09 5.14
N ARG A 46 -13.94 3.78 4.30
CA ARG A 46 -15.01 4.69 4.74
C ARG A 46 -16.09 4.01 5.57
N SER A 47 -16.43 2.75 5.28
CA SER A 47 -17.42 2.01 6.07
C SER A 47 -16.86 1.52 7.41
N PHE A 48 -15.53 1.52 7.57
CA PHE A 48 -14.83 1.22 8.83
C PHE A 48 -14.55 2.47 9.68
N GLY A 49 -15.10 3.63 9.31
CA GLY A 49 -14.98 4.87 10.08
C GLY A 49 -13.74 5.71 9.78
N VAL A 50 -12.98 5.38 8.73
CA VAL A 50 -11.86 6.22 8.27
C VAL A 50 -12.41 7.53 7.71
N THR A 51 -11.87 8.66 8.17
CA THR A 51 -12.31 10.00 7.74
C THR A 51 -11.82 10.33 6.33
N PRO A 52 -12.39 11.35 5.64
CA PRO A 52 -11.86 11.78 4.34
C PRO A 52 -10.38 12.11 4.38
N GLU A 53 -9.93 12.81 5.42
CA GLU A 53 -8.55 13.27 5.58
C GLU A 53 -7.61 12.08 5.80
N GLN A 54 -8.03 11.10 6.60
CA GLN A 54 -7.26 9.86 6.78
C GLN A 54 -7.20 9.03 5.49
N LEU A 55 -8.25 9.07 4.67
CA LEU A 55 -8.32 8.33 3.40
C LEU A 55 -7.31 8.84 2.35
N GLU A 56 -6.83 10.08 2.48
CA GLU A 56 -5.82 10.63 1.57
C GLU A 56 -4.53 9.79 1.54
N VAL A 57 -4.13 9.23 2.69
CA VAL A 57 -2.91 8.40 2.82
C VAL A 57 -2.98 7.12 1.98
N PRO A 58 -3.98 6.22 2.18
CA PRO A 58 -4.11 5.02 1.35
C PRO A 58 -4.43 5.33 -0.12
N LEU A 59 -5.13 6.43 -0.41
CA LEU A 59 -5.35 6.86 -1.80
C LEU A 59 -4.05 7.26 -2.48
N ASN A 60 -3.24 8.12 -1.86
CA ASN A 60 -1.93 8.52 -2.39
C ASN A 60 -1.03 7.29 -2.61
N ALA A 61 -0.98 6.40 -1.60
CA ALA A 61 -0.24 5.15 -1.70
C ALA A 61 -0.72 4.28 -2.88
N LEU A 62 -2.03 4.13 -3.06
CA LEU A 62 -2.63 3.39 -4.18
C LEU A 62 -2.24 3.98 -5.53
N LEU A 63 -2.36 5.30 -5.70
CA LEU A 63 -2.02 5.97 -6.97
C LEU A 63 -0.54 5.80 -7.30
N VAL A 64 0.37 5.97 -6.33
CA VAL A 64 1.81 5.74 -6.52
C VAL A 64 2.10 4.28 -6.86
N CYS A 65 1.49 3.33 -6.13
CA CYS A 65 1.63 1.89 -6.40
C CYS A 65 1.24 1.54 -7.84
N TYR A 66 0.07 2.00 -8.28
CA TYR A 66 -0.40 1.72 -9.64
C TYR A 66 0.43 2.46 -10.71
N GLN A 67 0.85 3.69 -10.44
CA GLN A 67 1.73 4.43 -11.34
C GLN A 67 3.09 3.72 -11.51
N CYS A 68 3.62 3.08 -10.44
CA CYS A 68 4.78 2.19 -10.55
C CYS A 68 4.48 0.98 -11.46
N MET A 69 3.34 0.31 -11.25
CA MET A 69 2.94 -0.83 -12.07
C MET A 69 2.87 -0.45 -13.56
N LYS A 70 2.23 0.69 -13.88
CA LYS A 70 2.05 1.20 -15.25
C LYS A 70 3.36 1.57 -15.94
N THR A 71 4.35 2.03 -15.19
CA THR A 71 5.66 2.45 -15.72
C THR A 71 6.68 1.34 -15.78
N CYS A 72 6.45 0.22 -15.09
CA CYS A 72 7.24 -0.99 -15.26
C CYS A 72 6.98 -1.58 -16.65
N ASP A 73 8.05 -1.95 -17.36
CA ASP A 73 7.96 -2.65 -18.64
C ASP A 73 7.64 -4.14 -18.44
N ARG A 74 6.46 -4.42 -17.85
CA ARG A 74 5.95 -5.77 -17.62
C ARG A 74 4.44 -5.82 -17.70
N GLN A 75 3.94 -7.01 -18.02
CA GLN A 75 2.52 -7.33 -17.86
C GLN A 75 2.26 -7.74 -16.41
N TRP A 76 1.35 -7.04 -15.75
CA TRP A 76 0.90 -7.40 -14.41
C TRP A 76 -0.33 -8.31 -14.51
N PRO A 77 -0.37 -9.46 -13.81
CA PRO A 77 -1.60 -10.21 -13.72
C PRO A 77 -2.66 -9.40 -12.98
N LEU A 78 -3.93 -9.71 -13.24
CA LEU A 78 -5.02 -9.20 -12.42
C LEU A 78 -4.85 -9.71 -10.99
N ILE A 79 -4.78 -8.81 -10.02
CA ILE A 79 -4.80 -9.17 -8.60
C ILE A 79 -6.21 -9.68 -8.30
N SER A 80 -6.34 -10.98 -8.06
CA SER A 80 -7.62 -11.60 -7.74
C SER A 80 -8.01 -11.38 -6.28
N GLU A 81 -9.30 -11.50 -5.98
CA GLU A 81 -9.80 -11.48 -4.60
C GLU A 81 -9.10 -12.53 -3.73
N ALA A 82 -8.89 -13.74 -4.24
CA ALA A 82 -8.17 -14.79 -3.53
C ALA A 82 -6.69 -14.42 -3.26
N MET A 83 -6.03 -13.70 -4.17
CA MET A 83 -4.68 -13.19 -3.95
C MET A 83 -4.68 -12.11 -2.87
N TRP A 84 -5.60 -11.15 -2.96
CA TRP A 84 -5.79 -10.11 -1.97
C TRP A 84 -6.04 -10.68 -0.57
N GLU A 85 -6.94 -11.66 -0.44
CA GLU A 85 -7.26 -12.31 0.84
C GLU A 85 -6.05 -13.04 1.45
N ARG A 86 -5.25 -13.74 0.63
CA ARG A 86 -4.02 -14.37 1.12
C ARG A 86 -3.02 -13.34 1.64
N CYS A 87 -2.80 -12.27 0.89
CA CYS A 87 -1.87 -11.19 1.26
C CYS A 87 -2.32 -10.48 2.55
N SER A 88 -3.60 -10.13 2.64
CA SER A 88 -4.16 -9.47 3.83
C SER A 88 -4.10 -10.37 5.06
N ARG A 89 -4.41 -11.67 4.94
CA ARG A 89 -4.30 -12.62 6.05
C ARG A 89 -2.87 -12.78 6.56
N ARG A 90 -1.89 -12.86 5.65
CA ARG A 90 -0.45 -12.91 6.00
C ARG A 90 -0.02 -11.65 6.74
N LEU A 91 -0.53 -10.50 6.31
CA LEU A 91 -0.25 -9.22 6.95
C LEU A 91 -0.89 -9.10 8.34
N VAL A 92 -2.15 -9.52 8.51
CA VAL A 92 -2.82 -9.58 9.82
C VAL A 92 -2.03 -10.45 10.79
N ALA A 93 -1.61 -11.65 10.37
CA ALA A 93 -0.83 -12.54 11.21
C ALA A 93 0.52 -11.92 11.65
N ARG A 94 1.18 -11.18 10.75
CA ARG A 94 2.40 -10.42 11.08
C ARG A 94 2.14 -9.28 12.06
N MET A 95 1.05 -8.54 11.89
CA MET A 95 0.69 -7.46 12.82
C MET A 95 0.42 -8.01 14.22
N GLN A 96 -0.33 -9.12 14.32
CA GLN A 96 -0.58 -9.81 15.59
C GLN A 96 0.70 -10.32 16.25
N PHE A 97 1.66 -10.83 15.47
CA PHE A 97 2.97 -11.21 15.99
C PHE A 97 3.72 -10.00 16.59
N ASN A 98 3.61 -8.84 15.94
CA ASN A 98 4.29 -7.62 16.37
C ASN A 98 3.68 -6.96 17.62
N GLU A 99 2.40 -7.22 17.95
CA GLU A 99 1.73 -6.67 19.15
C GLU A 99 2.44 -7.08 20.47
N GLY A 100 3.18 -8.20 20.47
CA GLY A 100 3.94 -8.66 21.63
C GLY A 100 5.37 -8.10 21.76
N LEU A 101 5.80 -7.24 20.82
CA LEU A 101 7.17 -6.75 20.74
C LEU A 101 7.36 -5.42 21.47
N THR A 102 8.57 -5.20 22.01
CA THR A 102 8.98 -3.85 22.46
C THR A 102 9.14 -2.92 21.25
N PRO A 103 9.10 -1.58 21.43
CA PRO A 103 9.27 -0.63 20.33
C PRO A 103 10.57 -0.84 19.52
N ALA A 104 11.67 -1.20 20.17
CA ALA A 104 12.94 -1.49 19.50
C ALA A 104 12.85 -2.76 18.64
N GLN A 105 12.25 -3.82 19.16
CA GLN A 105 12.04 -5.07 18.42
C GLN A 105 11.05 -4.90 17.27
N ALA A 106 10.01 -4.10 17.44
CA ALA A 106 9.07 -3.78 16.36
C ALA A 106 9.76 -3.00 15.23
N ALA A 107 10.59 -2.02 15.56
CA ALA A 107 11.37 -1.26 14.58
C ALA A 107 12.37 -2.15 13.81
N GLU A 108 13.05 -3.07 14.52
CA GLU A 108 13.93 -4.07 13.91
C GLU A 108 13.15 -5.02 12.99
N ALA A 109 12.01 -5.54 13.44
CA ALA A 109 11.15 -6.42 12.64
C ALA A 109 10.65 -5.74 11.37
N ILE A 110 10.24 -4.47 11.44
CA ILE A 110 9.85 -3.68 10.26
C ILE A 110 11.04 -3.51 9.31
N THR A 111 12.22 -3.15 9.83
CA THR A 111 13.43 -2.94 9.02
C THR A 111 13.83 -4.22 8.28
N THR A 112 13.83 -5.35 8.97
CA THR A 112 14.13 -6.67 8.38
C THR A 112 13.07 -7.05 7.33
N THR A 113 11.79 -6.86 7.65
CA THR A 113 10.69 -7.11 6.70
C THR A 113 10.88 -6.31 5.42
N ILE A 114 11.20 -5.01 5.53
CA ILE A 114 11.46 -4.16 4.37
C ILE A 114 12.66 -4.67 3.58
N ALA A 115 13.77 -4.97 4.25
CA ALA A 115 15.01 -5.39 3.59
C ALA A 115 14.87 -6.68 2.77
N GLU A 116 14.05 -7.62 3.26
CA GLU A 116 13.82 -8.93 2.63
C GLU A 116 12.66 -8.93 1.62
N HIS A 117 11.86 -7.86 1.57
CA HIS A 117 10.67 -7.79 0.71
C HIS A 117 11.04 -7.67 -0.78
N ASN A 118 10.33 -8.43 -1.64
CA ASN A 118 10.54 -8.38 -3.08
C ASN A 118 10.36 -6.97 -3.64
N GLU A 119 9.37 -6.22 -3.16
CA GLU A 119 9.12 -4.82 -3.52
C GLU A 119 9.51 -3.85 -2.40
N ARG A 120 10.73 -4.01 -1.85
CA ARG A 120 11.23 -3.24 -0.69
C ARG A 120 11.12 -1.73 -0.80
N TRP A 121 11.31 -1.16 -1.99
CA TRP A 121 11.23 0.28 -2.18
C TRP A 121 9.81 0.78 -2.03
N LEU A 122 8.85 0.08 -2.64
CA LEU A 122 7.43 0.39 -2.51
C LEU A 122 6.97 0.22 -1.05
N LEU A 123 7.42 -0.84 -0.39
CA LEU A 123 7.10 -1.09 1.01
C LEU A 123 7.67 0.00 1.94
N ALA A 124 8.93 0.41 1.72
CA ALA A 124 9.55 1.48 2.48
C ALA A 124 8.83 2.82 2.30
N PHE A 125 8.39 3.13 1.07
CA PHE A 125 7.58 4.31 0.79
C PHE A 125 6.26 4.28 1.57
N VAL A 126 5.52 3.18 1.50
CA VAL A 126 4.23 3.06 2.20
C VAL A 126 4.39 3.16 3.72
N TYR A 127 5.41 2.53 4.31
CA TYR A 127 5.71 2.74 5.73
C TYR A 127 6.04 4.20 6.03
N GLY A 128 6.79 4.87 5.15
CA GLY A 128 7.08 6.30 5.26
C GLY A 128 5.82 7.17 5.29
N GLU A 129 4.86 6.94 4.40
CA GLU A 129 3.58 7.65 4.35
C GLU A 129 2.74 7.42 5.62
N LEU A 130 2.73 6.18 6.13
CA LEU A 130 2.01 5.84 7.35
C LEU A 130 2.66 6.46 8.60
N VAL A 131 3.99 6.57 8.64
CA VAL A 131 4.72 7.28 9.70
C VAL A 131 4.45 8.78 9.63
N ALA A 132 4.56 9.38 8.44
CA ALA A 132 4.40 10.82 8.24
C ALA A 132 3.00 11.31 8.61
N SER A 133 1.99 10.47 8.39
CA SER A 133 0.59 10.75 8.75
C SER A 133 0.21 10.35 10.18
N ASN A 134 1.17 9.87 11.00
CA ASN A 134 0.93 9.34 12.34
C ASN A 134 -0.06 8.15 12.38
N SER A 135 -0.26 7.46 11.26
CA SER A 135 -1.22 6.36 11.13
C SER A 135 -0.74 5.07 11.81
N LEU A 136 0.56 4.93 12.06
CA LEU A 136 1.12 3.79 12.82
C LEU A 136 0.85 3.86 14.33
N VAL A 137 0.41 5.01 14.85
CA VAL A 137 -0.10 5.12 16.22
C VAL A 137 -1.57 4.71 16.20
N ILE A 138 -1.78 3.40 16.36
CA ILE A 138 -3.11 2.77 16.26
C ILE A 138 -3.86 2.94 17.58
N GLU A 139 -4.89 3.79 17.57
CA GLU A 139 -5.77 4.05 18.72
C GLU A 139 -7.21 3.56 18.46
N SER A 140 -7.52 3.17 17.23
CA SER A 140 -8.86 2.77 16.79
C SER A 140 -8.84 1.63 15.78
N GLU A 141 -9.96 0.91 15.67
CA GLU A 141 -10.16 -0.12 14.62
C GLU A 141 -10.06 0.50 13.22
N ALA A 142 -10.55 1.73 13.02
CA ALA A 142 -10.44 2.42 11.73
C ALA A 142 -8.99 2.58 11.28
N GLN A 143 -8.09 2.97 12.19
CA GLN A 143 -6.66 3.07 11.92
C GLN A 143 -6.02 1.69 11.66
N LYS A 144 -6.46 0.63 12.37
CA LYS A 144 -6.00 -0.74 12.08
C LYS A 144 -6.31 -1.12 10.64
N TYR A 145 -7.55 -0.92 10.20
CA TYR A 145 -7.96 -1.22 8.83
C TYR A 145 -7.21 -0.36 7.81
N LEU A 146 -7.00 0.94 8.09
CA LEU A 146 -6.21 1.82 7.24
C LEU A 146 -4.79 1.29 7.04
N VAL A 147 -4.07 1.00 8.13
CA VAL A 147 -2.69 0.48 8.06
C VAL A 147 -2.66 -0.87 7.33
N LEU A 148 -3.62 -1.75 7.62
CA LEU A 148 -3.72 -3.06 6.98
C LEU A 148 -3.94 -2.96 5.47
N VAL A 149 -4.93 -2.18 5.03
CA VAL A 149 -5.24 -2.02 3.60
C VAL A 149 -4.07 -1.38 2.87
N THR A 150 -3.45 -0.34 3.44
CA THR A 150 -2.33 0.37 2.79
C THR A 150 -1.13 -0.55 2.57
N LEU A 151 -0.76 -1.35 3.57
CA LEU A 151 0.33 -2.32 3.43
C LEU A 151 -0.06 -3.51 2.53
N ALA A 152 -1.33 -3.92 2.53
CA ALA A 152 -1.81 -5.01 1.67
C ALA A 152 -1.72 -4.68 0.17
N LEU A 153 -1.79 -3.40 -0.22
CA LEU A 153 -1.51 -2.96 -1.59
C LEU A 153 -0.14 -3.47 -2.05
N VAL A 154 0.89 -3.22 -1.25
CA VAL A 154 2.28 -3.59 -1.58
C VAL A 154 2.47 -5.10 -1.58
N GLU A 155 1.89 -5.81 -0.60
CA GLU A 155 1.94 -7.27 -0.53
C GLU A 155 1.30 -7.93 -1.76
N SER A 156 0.16 -7.42 -2.20
CA SER A 156 -0.55 -7.97 -3.37
C SER A 156 0.19 -7.71 -4.68
N ILE A 157 0.84 -6.56 -4.81
CA ILE A 157 1.70 -6.24 -5.96
C ILE A 157 2.94 -7.12 -5.96
N ALA A 158 3.57 -7.34 -4.81
CA ALA A 158 4.73 -8.22 -4.70
C ALA A 158 4.39 -9.69 -4.95
N GLU A 159 3.21 -10.16 -4.57
CA GLU A 159 2.72 -11.49 -4.92
C GLU A 159 2.41 -11.62 -6.42
N ALA A 160 1.95 -10.54 -7.05
CA ALA A 160 1.75 -10.45 -8.49
C ALA A 160 3.06 -10.22 -9.27
N SER A 161 4.19 -10.00 -8.57
CA SER A 161 5.50 -9.64 -9.14
C SER A 161 6.29 -10.84 -9.66
#